data_AF-A0AAU5BTV6-F1
#
_entry.id   AF-A0AAU5BTV6-F1
#
_cell.length_a   1.000
_cell.length_b   1.000
_cell.length_c   1.000
_cell.angle_alpha   90.00
_cell.angle_beta   90.00
_cell.angle_gamma   90.00
#
_symmetry.space_group_name_H-M   'P 1'
#
loop_
_entity.id
_entity.type
_entity.pdbx_description
1 polymer ?
#
loop_
_entity_poly.entity_id
_entity_poly.type
_entity_poly.pdbx_seq_one_letter_code
_entity_poly.pdbx_strand_id
1 'polypeptide(L)'
;MTEPVTDDIREVIVIGSGPAGYTAALYTARAQLKPVLFGSSIFVGGSLTTTTEVENFPGFPTGIDGPDLMDDMRAQAERFDAEMIDDDIIAVDLTGDIKVEAPSTRTTIPGVFAAGDVVDHTYRQAVTAAAGGCAAALDTERYLAARSAGEARQEPAAVSA
;
A
#
# COMPACT_ATOMS: atom_id res chain seq x y z
N MET A 1 8.02 1.64 -23.98
CA MET A 1 9.09 2.56 -23.56
C MET A 1 8.62 3.16 -22.26
N THR A 2 9.17 2.70 -21.14
CA THR A 2 8.90 3.25 -19.81
C THR A 2 9.69 4.54 -19.68
N GLU A 3 9.01 5.65 -19.35
CA GLU A 3 9.66 6.92 -19.05
C GLU A 3 10.61 6.73 -17.85
N PRO A 4 11.79 7.38 -17.83
CA PRO A 4 12.70 7.27 -16.68
C PRO A 4 12.04 7.86 -15.44
N VAL A 5 12.16 7.15 -14.30
CA VAL A 5 11.76 7.67 -12.98
C VAL A 5 12.49 9.00 -12.77
N THR A 6 11.73 10.08 -12.56
CA THR A 6 12.32 11.40 -12.32
C THR A 6 13.05 11.40 -10.97
N ASP A 7 14.11 12.19 -10.83
CA ASP A 7 14.88 12.35 -9.58
C ASP A 7 14.12 13.17 -8.51
N ASP A 8 12.79 13.13 -8.57
CA ASP A 8 11.90 13.93 -7.76
C ASP A 8 11.57 13.20 -6.44
N ILE A 9 11.63 13.94 -5.33
CA ILE A 9 11.23 13.42 -4.02
C ILE A 9 9.73 13.15 -4.01
N ARG A 10 9.33 11.96 -3.55
CA ARG A 10 7.94 11.52 -3.43
C ARG A 10 7.47 11.58 -1.99
N GLU A 11 6.27 12.13 -1.78
CA GLU A 11 5.63 12.17 -0.45
C GLU A 11 5.15 10.78 -0.01
N VAL A 12 4.73 9.95 -0.96
CA VAL A 12 4.22 8.60 -0.70
C VAL A 12 4.73 7.63 -1.76
N ILE A 13 5.33 6.53 -1.30
CA ILE A 13 5.73 5.38 -2.10
C ILE A 13 5.00 4.15 -1.56
N VAL A 14 4.29 3.44 -2.44
CA VAL A 14 3.62 2.17 -2.13
C VAL A 14 4.41 1.04 -2.79
N ILE A 15 4.77 0.01 -2.04
CA ILE A 15 5.51 -1.15 -2.56
C ILE A 15 4.59 -2.36 -2.55
N GLY A 16 4.32 -2.90 -3.73
CA GLY A 16 3.46 -4.06 -3.95
C GLY A 16 2.12 -3.69 -4.59
N SER A 17 1.75 -4.45 -5.63
CA SER A 17 0.55 -4.23 -6.46
C SER A 17 -0.60 -5.20 -6.13
N GLY A 18 -0.73 -5.65 -4.87
CA GLY A 18 -1.89 -6.43 -4.43
C GLY A 18 -3.08 -5.55 -3.99
N PRO A 19 -4.15 -6.13 -3.44
CA PRO A 19 -5.32 -5.38 -2.95
C PRO A 19 -4.95 -4.28 -1.94
N ALA A 20 -4.04 -4.57 -1.01
CA ALA A 20 -3.57 -3.59 -0.04
C ALA A 20 -2.86 -2.41 -0.72
N GLY A 21 -1.97 -2.69 -1.66
CA GLY A 21 -1.21 -1.67 -2.38
C GLY A 21 -2.09 -0.77 -3.23
N TYR A 22 -2.95 -1.34 -4.08
CA TYR A 22 -3.87 -0.56 -4.90
C TYR A 22 -4.83 0.26 -4.04
N THR A 23 -5.30 -0.27 -2.90
CA THR A 23 -6.16 0.49 -2.00
C THR A 23 -5.40 1.63 -1.31
N ALA A 24 -4.16 1.40 -0.87
CA ALA A 24 -3.31 2.43 -0.30
C ALA A 24 -3.04 3.56 -1.31
N ALA A 25 -2.70 3.20 -2.56
CA ALA A 25 -2.50 4.14 -3.66
C ALA A 25 -3.77 4.93 -3.95
N LEU A 26 -4.93 4.27 -4.08
CA LEU A 26 -6.21 4.93 -4.30
C LEU A 26 -6.52 5.99 -3.24
N TYR A 27 -6.40 5.63 -1.96
CA TYR A 27 -6.76 6.54 -0.87
C TYR A 27 -5.78 7.72 -0.75
N THR A 28 -4.48 7.46 -0.84
CA THR A 28 -3.46 8.54 -0.82
C THR A 28 -3.55 9.44 -2.05
N ALA A 29 -3.90 8.89 -3.21
CA ALA A 29 -4.17 9.67 -4.43
C ALA A 29 -5.41 10.56 -4.28
N ARG A 30 -6.48 10.04 -3.66
CA ARG A 30 -7.67 10.85 -3.30
C ARG A 30 -7.37 11.96 -2.30
N ALA A 31 -6.36 11.77 -1.46
CA ALA A 31 -5.83 12.81 -0.58
C ALA A 31 -4.86 13.78 -1.28
N GLN A 32 -4.72 13.68 -2.61
CA GLN A 32 -3.86 14.53 -3.46
C GLN A 32 -2.36 14.41 -3.14
N LEU A 33 -1.93 13.27 -2.58
CA LEU A 33 -0.52 13.03 -2.21
C LEU A 33 0.33 12.51 -3.38
N LYS A 34 -0.25 12.35 -4.58
CA LYS A 34 0.42 11.89 -5.81
C LYS A 34 1.30 10.65 -5.59
N PRO A 35 0.76 9.56 -5.02
CA PRO A 35 1.53 8.38 -4.69
C PRO A 35 2.12 7.75 -5.94
N VAL A 36 3.29 7.15 -5.80
CA VAL A 36 3.79 6.15 -6.74
C VAL A 36 3.68 4.77 -6.14
N LEU A 37 3.12 3.84 -6.91
CA LEU A 37 3.07 2.43 -6.58
C LEU A 37 4.07 1.69 -7.45
N PHE A 38 4.96 0.93 -6.80
CA PHE A 38 5.82 -0.04 -7.47
C PHE A 38 5.15 -1.41 -7.46
N GLY A 39 4.70 -1.86 -8.64
CA GLY A 39 4.28 -3.22 -8.90
C GLY A 39 5.46 -4.09 -9.31
N SER A 40 5.41 -5.40 -9.07
CA SER A 40 6.46 -6.31 -9.56
C SER A 40 6.55 -6.26 -11.09
N SER A 41 7.75 -6.42 -11.63
CA SER A 41 8.00 -6.47 -13.09
C SER A 41 7.33 -7.65 -13.79
N ILE A 42 6.95 -8.69 -13.03
CA ILE A 42 6.39 -9.96 -13.55
C ILE A 42 4.99 -10.24 -12.98
N PHE A 43 4.76 -9.95 -11.70
CA PHE A 43 3.53 -10.33 -10.99
C PHE A 43 2.71 -9.10 -10.55
N VAL A 44 2.32 -8.25 -11.51
CA VAL A 44 1.46 -7.08 -11.28
C VAL A 44 0.06 -7.54 -10.86
N GLY A 45 -0.39 -7.21 -9.64
CA GLY A 45 -1.66 -7.73 -9.07
C GLY A 45 -1.45 -8.75 -7.94
N GLY A 46 -0.21 -9.15 -7.67
CA GLY A 46 0.11 -10.14 -6.64
C GLY A 46 -0.51 -11.52 -6.91
N SER A 47 -0.78 -12.30 -5.85
CA SER A 47 -1.26 -13.68 -6.00
C SER A 47 -2.62 -13.80 -6.68
N LEU A 48 -3.45 -12.75 -6.65
CA LEU A 48 -4.81 -12.79 -7.22
C LEU A 48 -4.81 -12.90 -8.74
N THR A 49 -3.72 -12.53 -9.40
CA THR A 49 -3.53 -12.71 -10.86
C THR A 49 -3.57 -14.16 -11.33
N THR A 50 -3.49 -15.12 -10.40
CA THR A 50 -3.55 -16.56 -10.69
C THR A 50 -4.84 -17.21 -10.21
N THR A 51 -5.73 -16.44 -9.58
CA THR A 51 -6.98 -16.91 -9.02
C THR A 51 -8.10 -16.72 -10.04
N THR A 52 -8.77 -17.81 -10.41
CA THR A 52 -9.82 -17.81 -11.45
C THR A 52 -11.20 -17.38 -10.95
N GLU A 53 -11.43 -17.38 -9.63
CA GLU A 53 -12.73 -16.99 -9.07
C GLU A 53 -12.57 -16.42 -7.66
N VAL A 54 -13.05 -15.20 -7.46
CA VAL A 54 -13.07 -14.48 -6.19
C VAL A 54 -14.52 -14.20 -5.81
N GLU A 55 -15.10 -15.03 -4.95
CA GLU A 55 -16.50 -14.92 -4.50
C GLU A 55 -16.65 -14.10 -3.20
N ASN A 56 -15.54 -13.80 -2.53
CA ASN A 56 -15.53 -13.22 -1.18
C ASN A 56 -15.07 -11.76 -1.13
N PHE A 57 -15.08 -11.05 -2.26
CA PHE A 57 -14.86 -9.62 -2.34
C PHE A 57 -16.21 -8.88 -2.52
N PRO A 58 -16.73 -8.19 -1.49
CA PRO A 58 -18.04 -7.54 -1.59
C PRO A 58 -18.10 -6.51 -2.73
N GLY A 59 -19.24 -6.46 -3.42
CA GLY A 59 -19.44 -5.63 -4.60
C GLY A 59 -19.59 -6.44 -5.90
N PHE A 60 -19.17 -7.71 -5.89
CA PHE A 60 -19.27 -8.63 -7.02
C PHE A 60 -20.23 -9.77 -6.68
N PRO A 61 -21.56 -9.59 -6.85
CA PRO A 61 -22.58 -10.53 -6.37
C PRO A 61 -22.52 -11.93 -7.02
N THR A 62 -21.85 -12.04 -8.17
CA THR A 62 -21.64 -13.30 -8.90
C THR A 62 -20.17 -13.72 -8.90
N GLY A 63 -19.36 -13.16 -8.01
CA GLY A 63 -17.90 -13.28 -8.05
C GLY A 63 -17.27 -12.47 -9.19
N ILE A 64 -15.93 -12.48 -9.22
CA ILE A 64 -15.10 -11.85 -10.24
C ILE A 64 -13.81 -12.68 -10.43
N ASP A 65 -13.23 -12.67 -11.63
CA ASP A 65 -11.92 -13.26 -11.88
C ASP A 65 -10.81 -12.44 -11.17
N GLY A 66 -9.79 -13.10 -10.66
CA GLY A 66 -8.76 -12.45 -9.84
C GLY A 66 -7.96 -11.38 -10.61
N PRO A 67 -7.42 -11.67 -11.81
CA PRO A 67 -6.93 -10.68 -12.76
C PRO A 67 -7.87 -9.48 -12.97
N ASP A 68 -9.13 -9.72 -13.31
CA ASP A 68 -10.10 -8.65 -13.58
C ASP A 68 -10.29 -7.74 -12.35
N LEU A 69 -10.34 -8.33 -11.15
CA LEU A 69 -10.39 -7.57 -9.90
C LEU A 69 -9.15 -6.68 -9.72
N MET A 70 -7.94 -7.18 -10.04
CA MET A 70 -6.71 -6.39 -9.93
C MET A 70 -6.64 -5.27 -10.96
N ASP A 71 -7.09 -5.51 -12.18
CA ASP A 71 -7.19 -4.50 -13.22
C ASP A 71 -8.17 -3.39 -12.84
N ASP A 72 -9.35 -3.76 -12.31
CA ASP A 72 -10.35 -2.81 -11.81
C ASP A 72 -9.79 -1.96 -10.65
N MET A 73 -9.08 -2.59 -9.70
CA MET A 73 -8.45 -1.88 -8.58
C MET A 73 -7.34 -0.93 -9.04
N ARG A 74 -6.50 -1.35 -9.99
CA ARG A 74 -5.47 -0.49 -10.61
C ARG A 74 -6.10 0.70 -11.31
N ALA A 75 -7.06 0.44 -12.20
CA ALA A 75 -7.76 1.48 -12.96
C ALA A 75 -8.44 2.49 -12.03
N GLN A 76 -8.98 2.03 -10.89
CA GLN A 76 -9.54 2.91 -9.89
C GLN A 76 -8.49 3.84 -9.26
N ALA A 77 -7.30 3.33 -8.92
CA ALA A 77 -6.23 4.14 -8.37
C ALA A 77 -5.68 5.15 -9.41
N GLU A 78 -5.41 4.69 -10.64
CA GLU A 78 -4.94 5.53 -11.75
C GLU A 78 -5.92 6.67 -12.07
N ARG A 79 -7.23 6.42 -11.97
CA ARG A 79 -8.26 7.44 -12.16
C ARG A 79 -8.13 8.64 -11.19
N PHE A 80 -7.46 8.46 -10.05
CA PHE A 80 -7.18 9.52 -9.09
C PHE A 80 -5.72 10.01 -9.13
N ASP A 81 -5.03 9.78 -10.25
CA ASP A 81 -3.64 10.22 -10.49
C ASP A 81 -2.58 9.49 -9.64
N ALA A 82 -2.87 8.25 -9.20
CA ALA A 82 -1.82 7.37 -8.70
C ALA A 82 -0.91 6.92 -9.85
N GLU A 83 0.40 7.06 -9.68
CA GLU A 83 1.38 6.61 -10.66
C GLU A 83 1.75 5.15 -10.43
N MET A 84 1.86 4.37 -11.52
CA MET A 84 2.23 2.95 -11.47
C MET A 84 3.58 2.75 -12.16
N ILE A 85 4.50 2.10 -11.45
CA ILE A 85 5.79 1.65 -11.97
C ILE A 85 5.83 0.14 -11.83
N ASP A 86 5.86 -0.57 -12.95
CA ASP A 86 5.95 -2.03 -12.97
C ASP A 86 7.43 -2.44 -13.01
N ASP A 87 8.11 -2.35 -11.86
CA ASP A 87 9.52 -2.70 -11.66
C ASP A 87 9.79 -3.22 -10.24
N ASP A 88 10.77 -4.09 -10.08
CA ASP A 88 11.06 -4.74 -8.80
C ASP A 88 11.90 -3.84 -7.88
N ILE A 89 11.37 -3.56 -6.69
CA ILE A 89 12.15 -2.97 -5.61
C ILE A 89 13.03 -4.05 -4.98
N ILE A 90 14.33 -3.98 -5.25
CA ILE A 90 15.30 -4.98 -4.78
C ILE A 90 15.86 -4.72 -3.38
N ALA A 91 15.75 -3.48 -2.89
CA ALA A 91 16.27 -3.10 -1.58
C ALA A 91 15.51 -1.89 -1.02
N VAL A 92 15.30 -1.91 0.30
CA VAL A 92 14.89 -0.74 1.09
C VAL A 92 15.86 -0.66 2.27
N ASP A 93 16.59 0.44 2.38
CA ASP A 93 17.49 0.66 3.53
C ASP A 93 16.70 1.29 4.67
N LEU A 94 16.45 0.48 5.71
CA LEU A 94 15.64 0.83 6.86
C LEU A 94 16.47 0.72 8.13
N THR A 95 16.46 1.76 8.95
CA THR A 95 17.14 1.74 10.24
C THR A 95 16.26 1.06 11.29
N GLY A 96 16.53 -0.21 11.61
CA GLY A 96 15.94 -0.92 12.77
C GLY A 96 15.00 -2.08 12.43
N ASP A 97 14.53 -2.78 13.47
CA ASP A 97 13.55 -3.88 13.32
C ASP A 97 12.17 -3.33 13.00
N ILE A 98 11.50 -3.88 11.98
CA ILE A 98 10.14 -3.48 11.59
C ILE A 98 9.13 -4.27 12.41
N LYS A 99 8.45 -3.60 13.35
CA LYS A 99 7.28 -4.15 14.06
C LYS A 99 6.09 -3.25 13.80
N VAL A 100 4.92 -3.84 13.56
CA VAL A 100 3.67 -3.10 13.33
C VAL A 100 2.90 -2.94 14.63
N GLU A 101 2.46 -1.73 14.91
CA GLU A 101 1.68 -1.35 16.09
C GLU A 101 0.18 -1.63 15.89
N ALA A 102 -0.20 -2.90 15.74
CA ALA A 102 -1.61 -3.29 15.58
C ALA A 102 -2.47 -2.72 16.74
N PRO A 103 -3.67 -2.14 16.46
CA PRO A 103 -4.45 -2.21 15.22
C PRO A 103 -4.14 -1.12 14.16
N SER A 104 -3.16 -0.24 14.40
CA SER A 104 -2.64 0.67 13.38
C SER A 104 -1.73 -0.08 12.39
N THR A 105 -1.42 0.58 11.28
CA THR A 105 -0.46 0.09 10.27
C THR A 105 0.95 0.65 10.46
N ARG A 106 1.13 1.57 11.43
CA ARG A 106 2.42 2.18 11.76
C ARG A 106 3.44 1.12 12.13
N THR A 107 4.65 1.28 11.62
CA THR A 107 5.78 0.51 12.09
C THR A 107 6.56 1.28 13.15
N THR A 108 7.50 0.59 13.79
CA THR A 108 8.56 1.17 14.63
C THR A 108 9.40 2.23 13.94
N ILE A 109 9.39 2.29 12.60
CA ILE A 109 10.10 3.30 11.82
C ILE A 109 9.11 4.41 11.42
N PRO A 110 9.29 5.66 11.89
CA PRO A 110 8.39 6.75 11.56
C PRO A 110 8.30 6.99 10.05
N GLY A 111 7.06 7.08 9.54
CA GLY A 111 6.80 7.25 8.11
C GLY A 111 6.79 5.95 7.30
N VAL A 112 7.08 4.80 7.93
CA VAL A 112 6.94 3.47 7.32
C VAL A 112 5.70 2.79 7.88
N PHE A 113 4.83 2.34 6.98
CA PHE A 113 3.57 1.67 7.28
C PHE A 113 3.54 0.31 6.57
N ALA A 114 2.87 -0.68 7.15
CA ALA A 114 2.76 -2.01 6.56
C ALA A 114 1.33 -2.55 6.68
N ALA A 115 0.84 -3.15 5.59
CA ALA A 115 -0.52 -3.63 5.45
C ALA A 115 -0.64 -4.80 4.47
N GLY A 116 -1.71 -5.59 4.61
CA GLY A 116 -1.93 -6.79 3.80
C GLY A 116 -1.14 -8.00 4.32
N ASP A 117 -0.90 -8.97 3.44
CA ASP A 117 -0.35 -10.29 3.81
C ASP A 117 1.04 -10.25 4.45
N VAL A 118 1.79 -9.15 4.24
CA VAL A 118 3.10 -8.91 4.87
C VAL A 118 2.99 -8.84 6.39
N VAL A 119 1.81 -8.52 6.94
CA VAL A 119 1.57 -8.37 8.38
C VAL A 119 0.35 -9.16 8.87
N ASP A 120 -0.59 -9.49 7.99
CA ASP A 120 -1.68 -10.40 8.27
C ASP A 120 -1.29 -11.82 7.86
N HIS A 121 -0.75 -12.60 8.78
CA HIS A 121 -0.40 -13.99 8.52
C HIS A 121 -1.55 -14.97 8.78
N THR A 122 -2.65 -14.47 9.36
CA THR A 122 -3.78 -15.27 9.84
C THR A 122 -4.88 -15.38 8.79
N TYR A 123 -5.39 -14.25 8.30
CA TYR A 123 -6.56 -14.26 7.43
C TYR A 123 -6.19 -14.25 5.94
N ARG A 124 -5.29 -13.35 5.51
CA ARG A 124 -4.79 -13.27 4.13
C ARG A 124 -5.90 -13.33 3.07
N GLN A 125 -6.91 -12.48 3.25
CA GLN A 125 -8.04 -12.36 2.34
C GLN A 125 -7.92 -11.07 1.52
N ALA A 126 -8.38 -11.09 0.27
CA ALA A 126 -8.34 -9.92 -0.61
C ALA A 126 -9.01 -8.69 0.02
N VAL A 127 -10.17 -8.89 0.64
CA VAL A 127 -10.94 -7.82 1.32
C VAL A 127 -10.25 -7.31 2.59
N THR A 128 -9.61 -8.18 3.38
CA THR A 128 -8.89 -7.74 4.59
C THR A 128 -7.60 -7.01 4.22
N ALA A 129 -6.90 -7.46 3.17
CA ALA A 129 -5.75 -6.77 2.61
C ALA A 129 -6.13 -5.38 2.09
N ALA A 130 -7.22 -5.26 1.32
CA ALA A 130 -7.74 -3.97 0.85
C ALA A 130 -8.07 -3.04 2.03
N ALA A 131 -8.76 -3.54 3.07
CA ALA A 131 -9.05 -2.77 4.28
C ALA A 131 -7.77 -2.30 5.00
N GLY A 132 -6.74 -3.15 5.09
CA GLY A 132 -5.44 -2.78 5.62
C GLY A 132 -4.76 -1.68 4.79
N GLY A 133 -4.85 -1.75 3.47
CA GLY A 133 -4.34 -0.71 2.56
C GLY A 133 -4.99 0.66 2.79
N CYS A 134 -6.32 0.68 2.98
CA CYS A 134 -7.07 1.87 3.36
C CYS A 134 -6.59 2.43 4.72
N ALA A 135 -6.39 1.57 5.72
CA ALA A 135 -5.87 1.98 7.01
C ALA A 135 -4.46 2.59 6.91
N ALA A 136 -3.59 2.01 6.08
CA ALA A 136 -2.24 2.53 5.83
C ALA A 136 -2.24 3.91 5.18
N ALA A 137 -3.13 4.13 4.21
CA ALA A 137 -3.30 5.46 3.61
C ALA A 137 -3.73 6.52 4.64
N LEU A 138 -4.71 6.20 5.49
CA LEU A 138 -5.20 7.12 6.52
C LEU A 138 -4.13 7.41 7.59
N ASP A 139 -3.34 6.40 7.98
CA ASP A 139 -2.23 6.60 8.91
C ASP A 139 -1.12 7.46 8.28
N THR A 140 -0.87 7.30 6.97
CA THR A 140 0.07 8.11 6.19
C THR A 140 -0.38 9.57 6.13
N GLU A 141 -1.64 9.82 5.78
CA GLU A 141 -2.21 11.18 5.75
C GLU A 141 -2.06 11.88 7.10
N ARG A 142 -2.40 11.20 8.19
CA ARG A 142 -2.25 11.74 9.56
C ARG A 142 -0.80 12.07 9.89
N TYR A 143 0.13 11.20 9.49
CA TYR A 143 1.56 11.41 9.72
C TYR A 143 2.09 12.63 8.96
N LEU A 144 1.73 12.78 7.68
CA LEU A 144 2.14 13.93 6.86
C LEU A 144 1.51 15.24 7.36
N ALA A 145 0.25 15.20 7.80
CA ALA A 145 -0.42 16.35 8.41
C ALA A 145 0.28 16.80 9.70
N ALA A 146 0.61 15.87 10.60
CA ALA A 146 1.33 16.17 11.85
C ALA A 146 2.73 16.75 11.58
N ARG A 147 3.46 16.19 10.62
CA ARG A 147 4.77 16.74 10.18
C ARG A 147 4.66 18.16 9.66
N SER A 148 3.63 18.44 8.85
CA SER A 148 3.39 19.77 8.27
C SER A 148 2.99 20.80 9.32
N ALA A 149 2.33 20.37 10.40
CA ALA A 149 1.95 21.21 11.54
C ALA A 149 3.11 21.52 12.51
N GLY A 150 4.31 20.97 12.27
CA GLY A 150 5.48 21.18 13.13
C GLY A 150 5.39 20.47 14.47
N GLU A 151 4.51 19.48 14.62
CA GLU A 151 4.47 18.63 15.81
C GLU A 151 5.78 17.85 15.90
N ALA A 152 6.51 18.05 17.01
CA ALA A 152 7.83 17.48 17.20
C ALA A 152 7.79 15.95 17.10
N ARG A 153 8.81 15.41 16.42
CA ARG A 153 9.09 13.99 16.22
C ARG A 153 8.87 13.23 17.56
N GLN A 154 7.75 12.51 17.71
CA GLN A 154 7.63 11.55 18.82
C GLN A 154 8.54 10.38 18.48
N GLU A 155 9.68 10.34 19.16
CA GLU A 155 10.61 9.22 19.11
C GLU A 155 9.85 7.96 19.59
N PRO A 156 9.95 6.83 18.87
CA PRO A 156 9.26 5.61 19.28
C PRO A 156 9.68 5.27 20.71
N ALA A 157 8.69 4.99 21.57
CA ALA A 157 8.96 4.59 22.94
C ALA A 157 9.90 3.38 22.92
N ALA A 158 11.07 3.52 23.54
CA ALA A 158 12.06 2.44 23.60
C ALA A 158 11.37 1.16 24.07
N VAL A 159 11.31 0.16 23.19
CA VAL A 159 10.79 -1.16 23.56
C VAL A 159 11.78 -1.73 24.57
N SER A 160 11.35 -1.80 25.83
CA SER A 160 12.14 -2.45 26.88
C SER A 160 12.37 -3.90 26.50
N ALA A 161 13.64 -4.30 26.43
CA ALA A 161 14.09 -5.67 26.20
C ALA A 161 13.61 -6.65 27.27
#